data_AF-A0A973NRF8-F1
#
_entry.id   AF-A0A973NRF8-F1
#
_cell.length_a   1.000
_cell.length_b   1.000
_cell.length_c   1.000
_cell.angle_alpha   90.00
_cell.angle_beta   90.00
_cell.angle_gamma   90.00
#
_symmetry.space_group_name_H-M   'P 1'
#
loop_
_entity.id
_entity.type
_entity.pdbx_description
1 polymer ?
#
loop_
_entity_poly.entity_id
_entity_poly.type
_entity_poly.pdbx_seq_one_letter_code
_entity_poly.pdbx_strand_id
1 'polypeptide(L)'
;EVIRAATWNGAQELYRAKGVEPPVGLVEVGKLADLIIAPENPLQNLKTLYGTGFDRLGADGKVQHVGGIRYVMKGGILYDANKLLADVAGMVEAQKAALPR
;
A
#
# COMPACT_ATOMS: atom_id res chain seq x y z
N GLU A 1 12.72 12.27 4.39
CA GLU A 1 12.18 13.04 3.24
C GLU A 1 11.18 12.22 2.40
N VAL A 2 11.58 11.06 1.88
CA VAL A 2 10.76 10.19 1.01
C VAL A 2 9.34 9.92 1.55
N ILE A 3 9.19 9.56 2.84
CA ILE A 3 7.87 9.29 3.41
C ILE A 3 6.98 10.53 3.40
N ARG A 4 7.51 11.73 3.69
CA ARG A 4 6.75 12.98 3.66
C ARG A 4 6.33 13.33 2.24
N ALA A 5 7.23 13.14 1.28
CA ALA A 5 6.94 13.32 -0.14
C ALA A 5 5.79 12.42 -0.61
N ALA A 6 5.85 11.12 -0.27
CA ALA A 6 4.86 10.11 -0.65
C ALA A 6 3.53 10.16 0.15
N THR A 7 3.42 11.02 1.16
CA THR A 7 2.22 11.15 2.00
C THR A 7 1.74 12.60 2.03
N TRP A 8 2.12 13.36 3.05
CA TRP A 8 1.62 14.70 3.32
C TRP A 8 1.89 15.71 2.21
N ASN A 9 3.11 15.73 1.63
CA ASN A 9 3.44 16.71 0.59
C ASN A 9 2.67 16.42 -0.70
N GLY A 10 2.53 15.14 -1.09
CA GLY A 10 1.70 14.75 -2.22
C GLY A 10 0.23 15.12 -2.01
N ALA A 11 -0.30 14.88 -0.80
CA ALA A 11 -1.66 15.28 -0.45
C ALA A 11 -1.84 16.80 -0.52
N GLN A 12 -0.92 17.59 0.04
CA GLN A 12 -0.97 19.05 -0.05
C GLN A 12 -0.97 19.54 -1.50
N GLU A 13 -0.11 19.00 -2.36
CA GLU A 13 -0.04 19.41 -3.75
C GLU A 13 -1.36 19.14 -4.49
N LEU A 14 -1.93 17.94 -4.31
CA LEU A 14 -3.19 17.55 -4.95
C LEU A 14 -4.39 18.42 -4.54
N TYR A 15 -4.39 18.94 -3.32
CA TYR A 15 -5.50 19.75 -2.79
C TYR A 15 -5.23 21.26 -2.88
N ARG A 16 -4.01 21.70 -3.22
CA ARG A 16 -3.64 23.12 -3.33
C ARG A 16 -4.59 23.90 -4.24
N ALA A 17 -4.87 23.37 -5.44
CA ALA A 17 -5.76 24.03 -6.41
C ALA A 17 -7.21 24.20 -5.93
N LYS A 18 -7.64 23.39 -4.96
CA LYS A 18 -8.98 23.45 -4.37
C LYS A 18 -9.08 24.41 -3.19
N GLY A 19 -7.95 24.92 -2.69
CA GLY A 19 -7.92 25.83 -1.54
C GLY A 19 -8.42 25.22 -0.23
N VAL A 20 -8.41 23.88 -0.13
CA VAL A 20 -8.85 23.15 1.07
C VAL A 20 -7.72 22.32 1.64
N GLU A 21 -7.78 22.06 2.94
CA GLU A 21 -6.83 21.19 3.60
C GLU A 21 -7.00 19.72 3.15
N PRO A 22 -5.91 18.97 2.90
CA PRO A 22 -6.03 17.57 2.55
C PRO A 22 -6.66 16.76 3.71
N PRO A 23 -7.70 15.97 3.42
CA PRO A 23 -8.31 15.07 4.40
C PRO A 23 -7.47 13.81 4.64
N VAL A 24 -6.33 13.64 3.96
CA VAL A 24 -5.47 12.44 3.97
C VAL A 24 -3.99 12.83 4.04
N GLY A 25 -3.12 11.84 4.22
CA GLY A 25 -1.65 12.02 4.17
C GLY A 25 -0.99 12.31 5.51
N LEU A 26 -1.77 12.43 6.58
CA LEU A 26 -1.29 12.54 7.96
C LEU A 26 -2.23 11.78 8.91
N VAL A 27 -1.69 11.22 9.99
CA VAL A 27 -2.48 10.58 11.05
C VAL A 27 -2.80 11.64 12.10
N GLU A 28 -4.00 12.20 12.02
CA GLU A 28 -4.48 13.26 12.91
C GLU A 28 -6.00 13.21 13.03
N VAL A 29 -6.53 13.68 14.18
CA VAL A 29 -7.97 13.76 14.42
C VAL A 29 -8.64 14.63 13.36
N GLY A 30 -9.77 14.18 12.83
CA GLY A 30 -10.51 14.88 11.79
C GLY A 30 -10.08 14.56 10.34
N LYS A 31 -8.96 13.84 10.15
CA LYS A 31 -8.57 13.32 8.84
C LYS A 31 -9.16 11.92 8.60
N LEU A 32 -9.30 11.54 7.33
CA LEU A 32 -9.75 10.20 6.93
C LEU A 32 -8.70 9.17 7.35
N ALA A 33 -9.19 8.04 7.88
CA ALA A 33 -8.35 6.91 8.26
C ALA A 33 -7.92 6.11 7.02
N ASP A 34 -6.97 6.68 6.28
CA ASP A 34 -6.32 6.07 5.12
C ASP A 34 -4.90 5.65 5.50
N LEU A 35 -4.68 4.34 5.63
CA LEU A 35 -3.45 3.77 6.19
C LEU A 35 -3.03 2.52 5.42
N ILE A 36 -1.72 2.25 5.43
CA ILE A 36 -1.16 0.94 5.08
C ILE A 36 -0.46 0.34 6.30
N ILE A 37 -0.63 -0.95 6.50
CA ILE A 37 -0.03 -1.68 7.62
C ILE A 37 0.98 -2.66 7.03
N ALA A 38 2.26 -2.38 7.28
CA ALA A 38 3.37 -3.23 6.88
C ALA A 38 3.82 -4.13 8.06
N PRO A 39 4.33 -5.34 7.79
CA PRO A 39 4.76 -6.28 8.82
C PRO A 39 6.13 -5.95 9.43
N GLU A 40 6.94 -5.12 8.77
CA GLU A 40 8.30 -4.76 9.19
C GLU A 40 8.47 -3.23 9.28
N ASN A 41 9.53 -2.78 9.96
CA ASN A 41 9.82 -1.35 10.10
C ASN A 41 10.34 -0.78 8.76
N PRO A 42 9.60 0.14 8.10
CA PRO A 42 10.02 0.70 6.81
C PRO A 42 11.27 1.58 6.90
N LEU A 43 11.63 2.08 8.10
CA LEU A 43 12.88 2.82 8.29
C LEU A 43 14.11 1.91 8.27
N GLN A 44 13.95 0.62 8.56
CA GLN A 44 15.04 -0.35 8.43
C GLN A 44 15.17 -0.86 7.00
N ASN A 45 14.04 -1.05 6.29
CA ASN A 45 14.05 -1.48 4.90
C ASN A 45 12.77 -1.03 4.17
N LEU A 46 12.89 -0.06 3.25
CA LEU A 46 11.76 0.45 2.48
C LEU A 46 11.12 -0.58 1.56
N LYS A 47 11.81 -1.68 1.21
CA LYS A 47 11.22 -2.76 0.39
C LYS A 47 10.02 -3.41 1.07
N THR A 48 9.88 -3.31 2.40
CA THR A 48 8.66 -3.78 3.09
C THR A 48 7.38 -3.09 2.61
N LEU A 49 7.49 -1.91 1.99
CA LEU A 49 6.35 -1.18 1.44
C LEU A 49 5.96 -1.65 0.04
N TYR A 50 6.69 -2.59 -0.56
CA TYR A 50 6.27 -3.21 -1.82
C TYR A 50 5.00 -4.02 -1.58
N GLY A 51 3.94 -3.68 -2.32
CA GLY A 51 2.60 -4.24 -2.12
C GLY A 51 2.57 -5.77 -2.07
N THR A 52 3.36 -6.40 -2.94
CA THR A 52 3.44 -7.85 -3.12
C THR A 52 4.55 -8.53 -2.32
N GLY A 53 5.35 -7.79 -1.56
CA GLY A 53 6.55 -8.32 -0.91
C GLY A 53 7.78 -8.37 -1.81
N PHE A 54 8.86 -8.93 -1.27
CA PHE A 54 10.16 -9.05 -1.93
C PHE A 54 10.97 -10.23 -1.38
N ASP A 55 11.87 -10.75 -2.21
CA ASP A 55 12.78 -11.83 -1.80
C ASP A 55 14.00 -11.29 -1.04
N ARG A 56 14.38 -11.98 0.04
CA ARG A 56 15.63 -11.75 0.76
C ARG A 56 16.35 -13.06 1.05
N LEU A 57 17.68 -12.99 1.14
CA LEU A 57 18.47 -14.11 1.62
C LEU A 57 18.43 -14.15 3.15
N GLY A 58 17.96 -15.25 3.71
CA GLY A 58 17.97 -15.51 5.14
C GLY A 58 19.37 -15.84 5.66
N ALA A 59 19.55 -15.76 6.98
CA ALA A 59 20.81 -16.13 7.64
C ALA A 59 21.16 -17.63 7.49
N ASP A 60 20.17 -18.46 7.17
CA ASP A 60 20.30 -19.87 6.82
C ASP A 60 20.75 -20.11 5.37
N GLY A 61 21.01 -19.03 4.61
CA GLY A 61 21.38 -19.09 3.20
C GLY A 61 20.23 -19.43 2.26
N LYS A 62 18.97 -19.41 2.73
CA LYS A 62 17.79 -19.68 1.90
C LYS A 62 17.07 -18.41 1.51
N VAL A 63 16.53 -18.37 0.29
CA VAL A 63 15.68 -17.27 -0.15
C VAL A 63 14.33 -17.36 0.57
N GLN A 64 13.91 -16.24 1.16
CA GLN A 64 12.62 -16.09 1.84
C GLN A 64 11.87 -14.92 1.22
N HIS A 65 10.60 -15.13 0.88
CA HIS A 65 9.71 -14.07 0.46
C HIS A 65 9.11 -13.38 1.68
N VAL A 66 9.33 -12.08 1.83
CA VAL A 66 8.96 -11.31 3.02
C VAL A 66 8.39 -9.94 2.65
N GLY A 67 7.92 -9.20 3.66
CA GLY A 67 7.26 -7.92 3.46
C GLY A 67 5.84 -8.11 2.92
N GLY A 68 5.44 -7.22 2.02
CA GLY A 68 4.06 -7.12 1.55
C GLY A 68 3.24 -6.22 2.46
N ILE A 69 2.28 -5.50 1.90
CA ILE A 69 1.31 -4.80 2.72
C ILE A 69 0.36 -5.86 3.29
N ARG A 70 0.17 -5.85 4.62
CA ARG A 70 -0.73 -6.83 5.28
C ARG A 70 -2.17 -6.36 5.22
N TYR A 71 -2.39 -5.10 5.58
CA TYR A 71 -3.71 -4.49 5.57
C TYR A 71 -3.67 -3.10 4.93
N VAL A 72 -4.77 -2.75 4.29
CA VAL A 72 -5.04 -1.40 3.82
C VAL A 72 -6.29 -0.92 4.56
N MET A 73 -6.21 0.26 5.17
CA MET A 73 -7.39 0.94 5.69
C MET A 73 -7.74 2.07 4.74
N LYS A 74 -9.00 2.11 4.28
CA LYS A 74 -9.52 3.19 3.44
C LYS A 74 -10.79 3.74 4.06
N GLY A 75 -10.80 5.02 4.42
CA GLY A 75 -11.93 5.68 5.06
C GLY A 75 -12.39 5.00 6.35
N GLY A 76 -11.47 4.37 7.09
CA GLY A 76 -11.78 3.61 8.31
C GLY A 76 -12.22 2.16 8.10
N ILE A 77 -12.36 1.70 6.85
CA ILE A 77 -12.66 0.29 6.54
C ILE A 77 -11.34 -0.45 6.34
N LEU A 78 -11.16 -1.56 7.08
CA LEU A 78 -9.97 -2.39 7.01
C LEU A 78 -10.12 -3.50 5.96
N TYR A 79 -9.13 -3.63 5.09
CA TYR A 79 -9.06 -4.63 4.04
C TYR A 79 -7.82 -5.50 4.22
N ASP A 80 -7.98 -6.81 3.97
CA ASP A 80 -6.86 -7.74 3.82
C ASP A 80 -6.26 -7.55 2.42
N ALA A 81 -5.01 -7.13 2.36
CA ALA A 81 -4.35 -6.80 1.11
C ALA A 81 -4.12 -8.03 0.22
N ASN A 82 -3.87 -9.21 0.81
CA ASN A 82 -3.67 -10.44 0.04
C ASN A 82 -4.98 -10.90 -0.59
N LYS A 83 -6.10 -10.78 0.13
CA LYS A 83 -7.42 -11.06 -0.44
C LYS A 83 -7.74 -10.12 -1.60
N LEU A 84 -7.50 -8.82 -1.43
CA LEU A 84 -7.71 -7.84 -2.51
C LEU A 84 -6.90 -8.18 -3.77
N LEU A 85 -5.63 -8.56 -3.61
CA LEU A 85 -4.79 -8.97 -4.74
C LEU A 85 -5.31 -10.24 -5.42
N ALA A 86 -5.77 -11.23 -4.64
CA ALA A 86 -6.36 -12.46 -5.16
C ALA A 86 -7.67 -12.19 -5.93
N ASP A 87 -8.53 -11.33 -5.40
CA ASP A 87 -9.79 -10.95 -6.04
C ASP A 87 -9.51 -10.26 -7.40
N VAL A 88 -8.57 -9.31 -7.44
CA VAL A 88 -8.17 -8.63 -8.69
C VAL A 88 -7.57 -9.62 -9.68
N ALA A 89 -6.70 -10.53 -9.23
CA ALA A 89 -6.13 -11.56 -10.10
C ALA A 89 -7.23 -12.43 -10.74
N GLY A 90 -8.24 -12.84 -9.96
CA GLY A 90 -9.40 -13.57 -10.47
C GLY A 90 -10.18 -12.79 -11.52
N MET A 91 -10.40 -11.48 -11.32
CA MET A 91 -11.06 -10.61 -12.30
C MET A 91 -10.28 -10.54 -13.61
N VAL A 92 -8.95 -10.39 -13.53
CA VAL A 92 -8.08 -10.32 -14.71
C VAL A 92 -8.08 -11.62 -15.50
N GLU A 93 -8.00 -12.77 -14.82
CA GLU A 93 -8.04 -14.08 -15.48
C GLU A 93 -9.39 -14.34 -16.16
N ALA A 94 -10.51 -13.97 -15.50
CA ALA A 94 -11.83 -14.05 -16.10
C ALA A 94 -11.94 -13.18 -17.37
N GLN A 95 -11.39 -11.96 -17.36
CA GLN A 95 -11.38 -11.09 -18.52
C GLN A 95 -10.54 -11.64 -19.68
N LYS A 96 -9.34 -12.17 -19.38
CA LYS A 96 -8.47 -12.80 -20.40
C LYS A 96 -9.14 -14.00 -21.06
N ALA A 97 -9.89 -14.81 -20.30
CA ALA A 97 -10.61 -15.96 -20.83
C ALA A 97 -11.79 -15.56 -21.73
N ALA A 98 -12.38 -14.37 -21.51
CA ALA A 98 -13.49 -13.84 -22.30
C ALA A 98 -13.04 -13.13 -23.59
N LEU A 99 -11.77 -12.74 -23.70
CA LEU A 99 -11.22 -12.08 -24.89
C LEU A 99 -10.97 -13.12 -26.00
N PRO A 100 -11.48 -12.90 -27.24
CA PRO A 100 -11.09 -13.73 -28.38
C PRO A 100 -9.59 -13.55 -28.65
N ARG A 101 -8.91 -14.67 -28.93
CA ARG A 101 -7.48 -14.71 -29.26
C ARG A 101 -7.17 -14.01 -30.59
#